data_AF-A0A935HNN3-F1
#
_entry.id   AF-A0A935HNN3-F1
#
_cell.length_a   1.000
_cell.length_b   1.000
_cell.length_c   1.000
_cell.angle_alpha   90.00
_cell.angle_beta   90.00
_cell.angle_gamma   90.00
#
_symmetry.space_group_name_H-M   'P 1'
#
loop_
_entity.id
_entity.type
_entity.pdbx_description
1 polymer ?
#
loop_
_entity_poly.entity_id
_entity_poly.type
_entity_poly.pdbx_seq_one_letter_code
_entity_poly.pdbx_strand_id
1 'polypeptide(L)'
;MPLILALETATKLCSVALSRDGVVVAVRELESDALVHAEKLNVFVAEVMAKAGTTFSELDAVAVGIGPGSYTGLRIGLSAAKGLCFALDIPIIGISTLRTLVERAKEIGVPEELPQWPMVDARRMEVFTRPHDAAGVATGPSSPLVLDAEWVAAQAPCAVFGDGADKAAEFWSTRPDVTYVRGIRPTAAAMGVEAERRYTAEEFDDLAYLVPTYGKAANVNQRAPPPGCPLPVLFGAAPRLPWSRGGAPDLAARVSRPRPHLPRPGGWEWPLVRSAGGYADQTNGRPAASARNGARPSRQNVRSRTRTNLRLPIPNVTVNSAWTK
;
A
#
# COMPACT_ATOMS: atom_id res chain seq x y z
N MET A 1 -1.52 -8.54 22.43
CA MET A 1 -1.13 -9.55 21.43
C MET A 1 -1.88 -9.18 20.17
N PRO A 2 -1.33 -8.27 19.35
CA PRO A 2 -2.08 -7.69 18.27
C PRO A 2 -2.30 -8.69 17.14
N LEU A 3 -3.53 -8.73 16.63
CA LEU A 3 -3.91 -9.44 15.42
C LEU A 3 -3.95 -8.44 14.28
N ILE A 4 -2.96 -8.50 13.40
CA ILE A 4 -2.76 -7.50 12.34
C ILE A 4 -2.99 -8.13 10.97
N LEU A 5 -3.91 -7.53 10.20
CA LEU A 5 -4.17 -7.88 8.80
C LEU A 5 -3.27 -7.03 7.89
N ALA A 6 -2.43 -7.65 7.07
CA ALA A 6 -1.55 -6.97 6.11
C ALA A 6 -2.07 -7.14 4.67
N LEU A 7 -2.10 -6.04 3.92
CA LEU A 7 -2.51 -5.97 2.51
C LEU A 7 -1.36 -5.44 1.65
N GLU A 8 -0.89 -6.22 0.68
CA GLU A 8 0.16 -5.81 -0.27
C GLU A 8 -0.32 -5.98 -1.72
N THR A 9 -0.32 -4.87 -2.44
CA THR A 9 -0.85 -4.74 -3.81
C THR A 9 -0.01 -3.78 -4.67
N ALA A 10 1.21 -3.45 -4.24
CA ALA A 10 2.09 -2.51 -4.93
C ALA A 10 2.73 -3.10 -6.20
N THR A 11 2.79 -4.42 -6.36
CA THR A 11 3.44 -5.07 -7.50
C THR A 11 2.45 -5.93 -8.29
N LYS A 12 2.93 -6.94 -9.02
CA LYS A 12 2.08 -7.96 -9.66
C LYS A 12 1.55 -9.00 -8.67
N LEU A 13 2.16 -9.07 -7.48
CA LEU A 13 1.73 -9.95 -6.40
C LEU A 13 0.60 -9.27 -5.62
N CYS A 14 -0.57 -9.91 -5.61
CA CYS A 14 -1.64 -9.60 -4.67
C CYS A 14 -1.47 -10.52 -3.45
N SER A 15 -1.11 -9.96 -2.30
CA SER A 15 -0.83 -10.73 -1.08
C SER A 15 -1.64 -10.18 0.10
N VAL A 16 -2.22 -11.08 0.88
CA VAL A 16 -2.92 -10.79 2.14
C VAL A 16 -2.42 -11.77 3.19
N ALA A 17 -2.05 -11.25 4.35
CA ALA A 17 -1.59 -12.06 5.47
C ALA A 17 -2.27 -11.60 6.77
N LEU A 18 -2.51 -12.55 7.67
CA LEU A 18 -2.89 -12.29 9.04
C LEU A 18 -1.74 -12.72 9.94
N SER A 19 -1.29 -11.80 10.78
CA SER A 19 -0.21 -12.05 11.74
C SER A 19 -0.71 -11.86 13.16
N ARG A 20 -0.16 -12.66 14.08
CA ARG A 20 -0.40 -12.57 15.52
C ARG A 20 0.97 -12.56 16.19
N ASP A 21 1.28 -11.48 16.91
CA ASP A 21 2.58 -11.26 17.56
C ASP A 21 3.76 -11.36 16.56
N GLY A 22 3.63 -10.69 15.42
CA GLY A 22 4.61 -10.74 14.33
C GLY A 22 4.71 -12.08 13.57
N VAL A 23 3.97 -13.12 13.98
CA VAL A 23 3.99 -14.44 13.33
C VAL A 23 2.81 -14.61 12.40
N VAL A 24 3.07 -15.00 11.15
CA VAL A 24 2.02 -15.22 10.13
C VAL A 24 1.19 -16.46 10.47
N VAL A 25 -0.12 -16.26 10.62
CA VAL A 25 -1.11 -17.30 10.95
C VAL A 25 -1.80 -17.83 9.69
N ALA A 26 -2.08 -16.92 8.75
CA ALA A 26 -2.70 -17.26 7.47
C ALA A 26 -2.21 -16.31 6.39
N VAL A 27 -2.11 -16.82 5.16
CA VAL A 27 -1.66 -16.06 4.00
C VAL A 27 -2.35 -16.56 2.74
N ARG A 28 -2.63 -15.64 1.83
CA ARG A 28 -3.12 -15.87 0.46
C ARG A 28 -2.40 -14.94 -0.49
N GLU A 29 -1.86 -15.51 -1.55
CA GLU A 29 -1.06 -14.79 -2.52
C GLU A 29 -1.37 -15.27 -3.94
N LEU A 30 -1.36 -14.34 -4.89
CA LEU A 30 -1.45 -14.64 -6.31
C LEU A 30 -0.63 -13.62 -7.08
N GLU A 31 0.39 -14.10 -7.79
CA GLU A 31 1.12 -13.31 -8.77
C GLU A 31 0.41 -13.45 -10.13
N SER A 32 0.07 -12.32 -10.76
CA SER A 32 -0.58 -12.33 -12.06
C SER A 32 -0.18 -11.11 -12.88
N ASP A 33 -0.02 -11.32 -14.19
CA ASP A 33 0.12 -10.22 -15.15
C ASP A 33 -1.22 -9.51 -15.44
N ALA A 34 -2.34 -10.11 -15.04
CA ALA A 34 -3.67 -9.50 -15.15
C ALA A 34 -3.99 -8.58 -13.96
N LEU A 35 -4.91 -7.63 -14.17
CA LEU A 35 -5.36 -6.68 -13.14
C LEU A 35 -6.31 -7.34 -12.11
N VAL A 36 -5.86 -8.43 -11.47
CA VAL A 36 -6.68 -9.25 -10.56
C VAL A 36 -6.87 -8.64 -9.17
N HIS A 37 -6.10 -7.62 -8.81
CA HIS A 37 -6.07 -7.04 -7.46
C HIS A 37 -7.47 -6.61 -6.97
N ALA A 38 -8.25 -5.92 -7.82
CA ALA A 38 -9.58 -5.45 -7.44
C ALA A 38 -10.58 -6.61 -7.23
N GLU A 39 -10.40 -7.71 -7.95
CA GLU A 39 -11.27 -8.88 -7.89
C GLU A 39 -10.90 -9.81 -6.73
N LYS A 40 -9.60 -9.91 -6.41
CA LYS A 40 -9.06 -10.92 -5.49
C LYS A 40 -8.81 -10.41 -4.07
N LEU A 41 -8.49 -9.12 -3.88
CA LEU A 41 -8.07 -8.61 -2.58
C LEU A 41 -9.08 -8.93 -1.46
N ASN A 42 -10.35 -8.55 -1.65
CA ASN A 42 -11.39 -8.78 -0.64
C ASN A 42 -11.72 -10.27 -0.47
N VAL A 43 -11.57 -11.07 -1.53
CA VAL A 43 -11.71 -12.54 -1.45
C VAL A 43 -10.60 -13.13 -0.59
N PHE A 44 -9.36 -12.70 -0.78
CA PHE A 44 -8.21 -13.14 0.01
C PHE A 44 -8.34 -12.72 1.47
N VAL A 45 -8.83 -11.51 1.75
CA VAL A 45 -9.15 -11.09 3.12
C VAL A 45 -10.14 -12.05 3.77
N ALA A 46 -11.26 -12.35 3.10
CA ALA A 46 -12.25 -13.30 3.63
C ALA A 46 -11.66 -14.71 3.86
N GLU A 47 -10.89 -15.22 2.89
CA GLU A 47 -10.24 -16.53 2.99
C GLU A 47 -9.20 -16.60 4.11
N VAL A 48 -8.40 -15.55 4.30
CA VAL A 48 -7.39 -15.46 5.34
C VAL A 48 -8.04 -15.43 6.73
N MET A 49 -9.09 -14.62 6.91
CA MET A 49 -9.85 -14.56 8.16
C MET A 49 -10.51 -15.91 8.47
N ALA A 50 -11.12 -16.55 7.46
CA ALA A 50 -11.74 -17.86 7.60
C ALA A 50 -10.71 -18.95 7.93
N LYS A 51 -9.55 -18.96 7.27
CA LYS A 51 -8.47 -19.92 7.53
C LYS A 51 -7.90 -19.78 8.94
N ALA A 52 -7.82 -18.57 9.47
CA ALA A 52 -7.38 -18.31 10.83
C ALA A 52 -8.47 -18.59 11.89
N GLY A 53 -9.73 -18.79 11.47
CA GLY A 53 -10.86 -18.97 12.39
C GLY A 53 -11.18 -17.72 13.21
N THR A 54 -10.86 -16.53 12.68
CA THR A 54 -11.01 -15.24 13.36
C THR A 54 -12.09 -14.38 12.69
N THR A 55 -12.69 -13.50 13.47
CA THR A 55 -13.66 -12.51 13.02
C THR A 55 -13.01 -11.14 12.81
N PHE A 56 -13.62 -10.28 11.99
CA PHE A 56 -13.10 -8.92 11.76
C PHE A 56 -13.03 -8.06 13.02
N SER A 57 -13.90 -8.30 14.00
CA SER A 57 -13.88 -7.60 15.29
C SER A 57 -12.70 -7.96 16.20
N GLU A 58 -11.95 -9.00 15.87
CA GLU A 58 -10.73 -9.39 16.59
C GLU A 58 -9.47 -8.73 16.02
N LEU A 59 -9.57 -7.99 14.91
CA LEU A 59 -8.44 -7.26 14.35
C LEU A 59 -8.09 -6.07 15.22
N ASP A 60 -6.80 -5.92 15.51
CA ASP A 60 -6.27 -4.80 16.28
C ASP A 60 -5.74 -3.68 15.37
N ALA A 61 -5.30 -4.03 14.15
CA ALA A 61 -4.84 -3.06 13.16
C ALA A 61 -4.90 -3.62 11.73
N VAL A 62 -4.83 -2.73 10.74
CA VAL A 62 -4.57 -3.10 9.33
C VAL A 62 -3.28 -2.46 8.85
N ALA A 63 -2.35 -3.28 8.37
CA ALA A 63 -1.15 -2.84 7.68
C ALA A 63 -1.37 -2.85 6.16
N VAL A 64 -0.84 -1.85 5.46
CA VAL A 64 -1.00 -1.74 4.00
C VAL A 64 0.27 -1.25 3.32
N GLY A 65 0.64 -1.87 2.19
CA GLY A 65 1.72 -1.42 1.32
C GLY A 65 1.40 -0.05 0.72
N ILE A 66 2.17 0.99 1.09
CA ILE A 66 1.96 2.37 0.59
C ILE A 66 2.86 2.73 -0.60
N GLY A 67 3.67 1.80 -1.08
CA GLY A 67 4.53 2.00 -2.23
C GLY A 67 5.99 2.24 -1.86
N PRO A 68 6.85 2.52 -2.86
CA PRO A 68 6.52 2.75 -4.27
C PRO A 68 6.06 1.50 -5.04
N GLY A 69 5.34 1.70 -6.16
CA GLY A 69 4.83 0.61 -6.99
C GLY A 69 3.71 1.03 -7.95
N SER A 70 2.88 0.06 -8.32
CA SER A 70 1.71 0.20 -9.20
C SER A 70 0.72 1.22 -8.67
N TYR A 71 0.54 2.32 -9.41
CA TYR A 71 -0.39 3.40 -9.04
C TYR A 71 -1.81 2.89 -8.75
N THR A 72 -2.32 2.01 -9.60
CA THR A 72 -3.65 1.41 -9.43
C THR A 72 -3.67 0.44 -8.26
N GLY A 73 -2.65 -0.43 -8.14
CA GLY A 73 -2.57 -1.42 -7.09
C GLY A 73 -2.52 -0.80 -5.70
N LEU A 74 -1.69 0.24 -5.51
CA LEU A 74 -1.58 0.98 -4.25
C LEU A 74 -2.91 1.60 -3.81
N ARG A 75 -3.69 2.14 -4.76
CA ARG A 75 -5.01 2.71 -4.45
C ARG A 75 -6.03 1.66 -4.09
N ILE A 76 -6.00 0.49 -4.72
CA ILE A 76 -6.89 -0.62 -4.39
C ILE A 76 -6.62 -1.07 -2.95
N GLY A 77 -5.36 -1.36 -2.61
CA GLY A 77 -4.96 -1.81 -1.27
C GLY A 77 -5.29 -0.78 -0.19
N LEU A 78 -4.86 0.47 -0.38
CA LEU A 78 -5.10 1.54 0.60
C LEU A 78 -6.59 1.84 0.78
N SER A 79 -7.40 1.83 -0.28
CA SER A 79 -8.84 2.07 -0.15
C SER A 79 -9.53 0.96 0.64
N ALA A 80 -9.15 -0.30 0.41
CA ALA A 80 -9.67 -1.44 1.17
C ALA A 80 -9.25 -1.36 2.64
N ALA A 81 -7.98 -1.09 2.92
CA ALA A 81 -7.47 -0.92 4.28
C ALA A 81 -8.20 0.19 5.03
N LYS A 82 -8.34 1.38 4.41
CA LYS A 82 -9.05 2.50 5.01
C LYS A 82 -10.51 2.17 5.31
N GLY A 83 -11.19 1.45 4.41
CA GLY A 83 -12.56 1.00 4.62
C GLY A 83 -12.70 0.07 5.83
N LEU A 84 -11.78 -0.89 5.98
CA LEU A 84 -11.74 -1.79 7.14
C LEU A 84 -11.46 -1.04 8.44
N CYS A 85 -10.42 -0.20 8.47
CA CYS A 85 -10.07 0.61 9.64
C CYS A 85 -11.22 1.55 10.06
N PHE A 86 -11.87 2.22 9.11
CA PHE A 86 -12.99 3.09 9.38
C PHE A 86 -14.20 2.34 9.95
N ALA A 87 -14.50 1.15 9.41
CA ALA A 87 -15.65 0.36 9.85
C ALA A 87 -15.43 -0.30 11.23
N LEU A 88 -14.20 -0.66 11.55
CA LEU A 88 -13.83 -1.38 12.77
C LEU A 88 -13.30 -0.45 13.88
N ASP A 89 -13.10 0.83 13.58
CA ASP A 89 -12.48 1.82 14.48
C ASP A 89 -11.10 1.37 14.99
N ILE A 90 -10.26 0.87 14.08
CA ILE A 90 -8.91 0.37 14.37
C ILE A 90 -7.82 1.11 13.60
N PRO A 91 -6.60 1.21 14.14
CA PRO A 91 -5.50 1.92 13.50
C PRO A 91 -5.08 1.33 12.15
N ILE A 92 -4.49 2.20 11.31
CA ILE A 92 -3.88 1.85 10.04
C ILE A 92 -2.36 2.04 10.11
N ILE A 93 -1.61 1.14 9.47
CA ILE A 93 -0.15 1.16 9.40
C ILE A 93 0.29 1.09 7.94
N GLY A 94 0.80 2.20 7.40
CA GLY A 94 1.37 2.27 6.06
C GLY A 94 2.81 1.76 6.03
N ILE A 95 3.11 0.73 5.24
CA ILE A 95 4.45 0.15 5.16
C ILE A 95 5.02 0.37 3.76
N SER A 96 6.28 0.81 3.70
CA SER A 96 7.00 0.99 2.44
C SER A 96 7.22 -0.35 1.77
N THR A 97 6.91 -0.44 0.47
CA THR A 97 7.14 -1.66 -0.33
C THR A 97 8.63 -2.04 -0.37
N LEU A 98 9.54 -1.05 -0.31
CA LEU A 98 10.99 -1.30 -0.23
C LEU A 98 11.38 -1.90 1.12
N ARG A 99 10.74 -1.46 2.22
CA ARG A 99 10.93 -2.06 3.55
C ARG A 99 10.42 -3.50 3.57
N THR A 100 9.25 -3.76 2.98
CA THR A 100 8.71 -5.12 2.84
C THR A 100 9.65 -6.04 2.07
N LEU A 101 10.29 -5.56 1.00
CA LEU A 101 11.28 -6.33 0.25
C LEU A 101 12.50 -6.70 1.11
N VAL A 102 12.99 -5.77 1.93
CA VAL A 102 14.14 -6.01 2.83
C VAL A 102 13.79 -7.04 3.89
N GLU A 103 12.61 -6.94 4.50
CA GLU A 103 12.16 -7.96 5.47
C GLU A 103 11.99 -9.33 4.81
N ARG A 104 11.47 -9.37 3.58
CA ARG A 104 11.39 -10.62 2.82
C ARG A 104 12.77 -11.18 2.47
N ALA A 105 13.75 -10.33 2.19
CA ALA A 105 15.12 -10.73 1.92
C ALA A 105 15.77 -11.39 3.15
N LYS A 106 15.55 -10.83 4.35
CA LYS A 106 15.99 -11.44 5.61
C LYS A 106 15.39 -12.82 5.84
N GLU A 107 14.08 -12.97 5.61
CA GLU A 107 13.39 -14.26 5.75
C GLU A 107 13.97 -15.36 4.83
N ILE A 108 14.43 -14.99 3.64
CA ILE A 108 14.98 -15.91 2.64
C ILE A 108 16.50 -16.14 2.84
N GLY A 109 17.15 -15.36 3.72
CA GLY A 109 18.57 -15.49 4.03
C GLY A 109 19.50 -14.77 3.05
N VAL A 110 19.10 -13.59 2.56
CA VAL A 110 20.03 -12.71 1.85
C VAL A 110 21.14 -12.27 2.82
N PRO A 111 22.43 -12.25 2.40
CA PRO A 111 23.55 -11.93 3.29
C PRO A 111 23.38 -10.61 4.05
N GLU A 112 23.48 -10.66 5.38
CA GLU A 112 23.32 -9.51 6.29
C GLU A 112 24.62 -8.70 6.47
N GLU A 113 25.67 -9.01 5.69
CA GLU A 113 26.96 -8.32 5.70
C GLU A 113 27.11 -7.29 4.58
N LEU A 114 26.16 -7.27 3.63
CA LEU A 114 26.21 -6.41 2.45
C LEU A 114 25.17 -5.28 2.51
N PRO A 115 25.50 -4.06 2.06
CA PRO A 115 24.50 -3.04 1.75
C PRO A 115 23.42 -3.59 0.81
N GLN A 116 22.16 -3.28 1.11
CA GLN A 116 21.00 -3.86 0.42
C GLN A 116 20.27 -2.81 -0.42
N TRP A 117 19.93 -3.19 -1.65
CA TRP A 117 19.21 -2.36 -2.61
C TRP A 117 17.93 -3.09 -3.05
N PRO A 118 16.81 -2.94 -2.31
CA PRO A 118 15.50 -3.38 -2.80
C PRO A 118 15.12 -2.55 -4.03
N MET A 119 14.61 -3.22 -5.07
CA MET A 119 14.26 -2.58 -6.34
C MET A 119 12.85 -2.97 -6.78
N VAL A 120 11.99 -1.97 -6.95
CA VAL A 120 10.66 -2.13 -7.57
C VAL A 120 10.70 -1.60 -9.00
N ASP A 121 10.12 -2.32 -9.98
CA ASP A 121 10.06 -1.84 -11.38
C ASP A 121 9.29 -0.50 -11.48
N ALA A 122 10.00 0.56 -11.88
CA ALA A 122 9.42 1.90 -12.06
C ALA A 122 9.02 2.19 -13.53
N ARG A 123 9.03 1.15 -14.40
CA ARG A 123 8.86 1.21 -15.86
C ARG A 123 10.00 1.97 -16.55
N ARG A 124 10.08 1.89 -17.89
CA ARG A 124 11.04 2.63 -18.74
C ARG A 124 12.53 2.56 -18.31
N MET A 125 13.04 1.37 -18.03
CA MET A 125 14.43 1.13 -17.56
C MET A 125 14.79 1.83 -16.24
N GLU A 126 13.79 2.22 -15.45
CA GLU A 126 13.98 2.78 -14.12
C GLU A 126 13.53 1.80 -13.04
N VAL A 127 14.16 1.90 -11.87
CA VAL A 127 13.75 1.20 -10.65
C VAL A 127 13.48 2.21 -9.55
N PHE A 128 12.50 1.92 -8.70
CA PHE A 128 12.39 2.57 -7.41
C PHE A 128 13.29 1.83 -6.43
N THR A 129 14.20 2.55 -5.81
CA THR A 129 15.11 1.96 -4.82
C THR A 129 15.44 2.94 -3.71
N ARG A 130 16.06 2.43 -2.66
CA ARG A 130 16.52 3.16 -1.48
C ARG A 130 17.70 2.37 -0.90
N PRO A 131 18.81 3.02 -0.53
CA PRO A 131 19.91 2.32 0.12
C PRO A 131 19.50 1.85 1.51
N HIS A 132 19.87 0.61 1.83
CA HIS A 132 19.82 0.07 3.17
C HIS A 132 21.21 -0.45 3.56
N ASP A 133 21.55 -0.30 4.83
CA ASP A 133 22.74 -0.94 5.37
C ASP A 133 22.54 -2.46 5.47
N ALA A 134 23.58 -3.14 5.97
CA ALA A 134 23.61 -4.59 6.08
C ALA A 134 22.53 -5.13 7.05
N ALA A 135 22.15 -4.35 8.06
CA ALA A 135 21.06 -4.66 8.99
C ALA A 135 19.66 -4.40 8.38
N GLY A 136 19.59 -3.91 7.13
CA GLY A 136 18.35 -3.57 6.46
C GLY A 136 17.72 -2.27 6.97
N VAL A 137 18.50 -1.40 7.62
CA VAL A 137 18.07 -0.06 8.03
C VAL A 137 18.34 0.91 6.89
N ALA A 138 17.37 1.76 6.60
CA ALA A 138 17.43 2.60 5.43
C ALA A 138 18.32 3.85 5.65
N THR A 139 19.30 4.07 4.77
CA THR A 139 20.40 5.06 4.98
C THR A 139 20.29 6.33 4.15
N GLY A 140 19.35 6.39 3.21
CA GLY A 140 19.11 7.55 2.33
C GLY A 140 17.65 7.64 1.90
N PRO A 141 17.22 8.60 1.08
CA PRO A 141 15.83 8.69 0.61
C PRO A 141 15.52 7.62 -0.46
N SER A 142 14.24 7.32 -0.66
CA SER A 142 13.79 6.54 -1.83
C SER A 142 13.70 7.42 -3.07
N SER A 143 14.22 6.96 -4.20
CA SER A 143 14.14 7.68 -5.48
C SER A 143 13.94 6.74 -6.67
N PRO A 144 13.32 7.22 -7.76
CA PRO A 144 13.48 6.56 -9.05
C PRO A 144 14.94 6.70 -9.50
N LEU A 145 15.48 5.63 -10.05
CA LEU A 145 16.86 5.53 -10.51
C LEU A 145 16.88 4.89 -11.90
N VAL A 146 17.59 5.51 -12.83
CA VAL A 146 18.00 4.87 -14.09
C VAL A 146 19.25 4.05 -13.80
N LEU A 147 19.21 2.76 -14.13
CA LEU A 147 20.35 1.88 -13.91
C LEU A 147 21.34 2.01 -15.08
N ASP A 148 22.61 2.16 -14.74
CA ASP A 148 23.73 2.07 -15.68
C ASP A 148 24.92 1.33 -15.02
N ALA A 149 25.91 0.99 -15.85
CA ALA A 149 27.06 0.22 -15.39
C ALA A 149 27.94 0.98 -14.37
N GLU A 150 27.96 2.32 -14.44
CA GLU A 150 28.75 3.17 -13.55
C GLU A 150 28.15 3.17 -12.14
N TRP A 151 26.84 3.35 -12.03
CA TRP A 151 26.12 3.28 -10.77
C TRP A 151 26.30 1.91 -10.11
N VAL A 152 26.16 0.83 -10.87
CA VAL A 152 26.32 -0.54 -10.35
C VAL A 152 27.73 -0.75 -9.80
N ALA A 153 28.75 -0.29 -10.52
CA ALA A 153 30.15 -0.39 -10.06
C ALA A 153 30.39 0.42 -8.78
N ALA A 154 29.74 1.58 -8.63
CA ALA A 154 29.88 2.44 -7.45
C ALA A 154 29.20 1.88 -6.19
N GLN A 155 28.20 1.01 -6.34
CA GLN A 155 27.49 0.42 -5.18
C GLN A 155 28.07 -0.92 -4.71
N ALA A 156 28.94 -1.56 -5.48
CA ALA A 156 29.52 -2.84 -5.12
C ALA A 156 30.56 -2.70 -3.97
N PRO A 157 30.67 -3.68 -3.05
CA PRO A 157 29.87 -4.91 -2.99
C PRO A 157 28.49 -4.66 -2.37
N CYS A 158 27.45 -5.27 -2.94
CA CYS A 158 26.08 -5.09 -2.47
C CYS A 158 25.16 -6.28 -2.79
N ALA A 159 23.98 -6.30 -2.16
CA ALA A 159 22.88 -7.20 -2.48
C ALA A 159 21.75 -6.44 -3.21
N VAL A 160 21.23 -7.03 -4.29
CA VAL A 160 20.12 -6.48 -5.08
C VAL A 160 18.99 -7.50 -5.20
N PHE A 161 17.75 -7.05 -5.05
CA PHE A 161 16.57 -7.93 -5.09
C PHE A 161 15.27 -7.16 -5.34
N GLY A 162 14.21 -7.87 -5.72
CA GLY A 162 12.91 -7.30 -6.10
C GLY A 162 12.63 -7.43 -7.60
N ASP A 163 11.41 -7.10 -8.03
CA ASP A 163 11.01 -7.25 -9.45
C ASP A 163 11.75 -6.27 -10.38
N GLY A 164 12.19 -5.12 -9.86
CA GLY A 164 13.09 -4.20 -10.55
C GLY A 164 14.48 -4.81 -10.78
N ALA A 165 15.01 -5.53 -9.78
CA ALA A 165 16.26 -6.25 -9.91
C ALA A 165 16.15 -7.41 -10.90
N ASP A 166 15.03 -8.15 -10.85
CA ASP A 166 14.74 -9.23 -11.80
C ASP A 166 14.73 -8.76 -13.25
N LYS A 167 14.12 -7.60 -13.49
CA LYS A 167 14.04 -6.98 -14.81
C LYS A 167 15.41 -6.54 -15.34
N ALA A 168 16.28 -6.05 -14.47
CA ALA A 168 17.62 -5.57 -14.81
C ALA A 168 18.71 -6.64 -14.61
N ALA A 169 18.33 -7.93 -14.65
CA ALA A 169 19.22 -9.08 -14.47
C ALA A 169 20.57 -9.01 -15.23
N GLU A 170 20.58 -8.40 -16.41
CA GLU A 170 21.78 -8.23 -17.23
C GLU A 170 22.90 -7.41 -16.56
N PHE A 171 22.56 -6.47 -15.66
CA PHE A 171 23.53 -5.63 -14.97
C PHE A 171 24.34 -6.37 -13.90
N TRP A 172 23.79 -7.46 -13.35
CA TRP A 172 24.37 -8.18 -12.22
C TRP A 172 24.86 -9.58 -12.57
N SER A 173 24.30 -10.23 -13.59
CA SER A 173 24.59 -11.64 -13.89
C SER A 173 26.06 -11.95 -14.20
N THR A 174 26.85 -10.93 -14.57
CA THR A 174 28.28 -11.05 -14.90
C THR A 174 29.21 -10.50 -13.81
N ARG A 175 28.65 -10.02 -12.68
CA ARG A 175 29.39 -9.32 -11.63
C ARG A 175 29.52 -10.17 -10.36
N PRO A 176 30.73 -10.63 -9.99
CA PRO A 176 30.94 -11.43 -8.79
C PRO A 176 30.84 -10.62 -7.49
N ASP A 177 30.93 -9.29 -7.57
CA ASP A 177 30.85 -8.35 -6.45
C ASP A 177 29.41 -7.92 -6.13
N VAL A 178 28.42 -8.39 -6.88
CA VAL A 178 26.99 -8.11 -6.64
C VAL A 178 26.26 -9.41 -6.33
N THR A 179 25.66 -9.48 -5.14
CA THR A 179 24.78 -10.60 -4.76
C THR A 179 23.37 -10.33 -5.25
N TYR A 180 23.03 -10.89 -6.42
CA TYR A 180 21.68 -10.79 -6.99
C TYR A 180 20.81 -11.97 -6.55
N VAL A 181 19.70 -11.66 -5.87
CA VAL A 181 18.75 -12.67 -5.37
C VAL A 181 17.44 -12.56 -6.13
N ARG A 182 17.14 -13.61 -6.90
CA ARG A 182 16.00 -13.65 -7.82
C ARG A 182 14.68 -13.92 -7.11
N GLY A 183 13.59 -13.36 -7.65
CA GLY A 183 12.23 -13.78 -7.28
C GLY A 183 11.75 -13.29 -5.92
N ILE A 184 12.45 -12.34 -5.29
CA ILE A 184 11.96 -11.68 -4.09
C ILE A 184 10.82 -10.74 -4.48
N ARG A 185 9.69 -10.85 -3.80
CA ARG A 185 8.48 -10.01 -3.98
C ARG A 185 8.10 -9.39 -2.64
N PRO A 186 7.51 -8.18 -2.61
CA PRO A 186 6.95 -7.65 -1.37
C PRO A 186 5.70 -8.45 -1.03
N THR A 187 5.75 -9.25 0.03
CA THR A 187 4.63 -10.07 0.51
C THR A 187 3.97 -9.41 1.70
N ALA A 188 2.66 -9.60 1.87
CA ALA A 188 1.98 -9.17 3.09
C ALA A 188 2.48 -9.93 4.33
N ALA A 189 2.99 -11.15 4.16
CA ALA A 189 3.64 -11.90 5.23
C ALA A 189 4.86 -11.15 5.79
N ALA A 190 5.74 -10.64 4.92
CA ALA A 190 6.94 -9.91 5.33
C ALA A 190 6.64 -8.54 5.97
N MET A 191 5.43 -8.01 5.81
CA MET A 191 5.00 -6.80 6.51
C MET A 191 4.79 -7.02 8.02
N GLY A 192 4.57 -8.26 8.45
CA GLY A 192 4.20 -8.59 9.84
C GLY A 192 5.22 -8.08 10.87
N VAL A 193 6.51 -8.18 10.58
CA VAL A 193 7.59 -7.71 11.49
C VAL A 193 7.53 -6.19 11.70
N GLU A 194 7.45 -5.42 10.61
CA GLU A 194 7.39 -3.96 10.71
C GLU A 194 6.04 -3.49 11.29
N ALA A 195 4.94 -4.19 10.95
CA ALA A 195 3.62 -3.88 11.48
C ALA A 195 3.57 -4.09 13.00
N GLU A 196 4.10 -5.20 13.50
CA GLU A 196 4.18 -5.50 14.93
C GLU A 196 5.04 -4.45 15.67
N ARG A 197 6.19 -4.08 15.10
CA ARG A 197 7.07 -3.04 15.65
C ARG A 197 6.33 -1.71 15.79
N ARG A 198 5.69 -1.25 14.72
CA ARG A 198 4.93 0.01 14.70
C ARG A 198 3.74 -0.04 15.63
N TYR A 199 3.03 -1.16 15.69
CA TYR A 199 1.91 -1.34 16.62
C TYR A 199 2.36 -1.22 18.07
N THR A 200 3.42 -1.93 18.44
CA THR A 200 3.98 -1.94 19.80
C THR A 200 4.49 -0.57 20.22
N ALA A 201 5.03 0.20 19.27
CA ALA A 201 5.48 1.57 19.48
C ALA A 201 4.36 2.63 19.40
N GLU A 202 3.12 2.22 19.15
CA GLU A 202 1.96 3.10 18.92
C GLU A 202 2.19 4.11 17.75
N GLU A 203 3.01 3.73 16.78
CA GLU A 203 3.35 4.51 15.60
C GLU A 203 2.32 4.28 14.48
N PHE A 204 1.11 4.80 14.66
CA PHE A 204 0.02 4.67 13.67
C PHE A 204 -0.02 5.83 12.68
N ASP A 205 -0.50 5.55 11.46
CA ASP A 205 -0.74 6.59 10.47
C ASP A 205 -2.14 7.21 10.64
N ASP A 206 -2.28 8.48 10.27
CA ASP A 206 -3.59 9.14 10.24
C ASP A 206 -4.44 8.55 9.11
N LEU A 207 -5.60 7.98 9.48
CA LEU A 207 -6.50 7.32 8.55
C LEU A 207 -6.96 8.21 7.39
N ALA A 208 -7.24 9.49 7.66
CA ALA A 208 -7.71 10.43 6.64
C ALA A 208 -6.55 10.85 5.72
N TYR A 209 -5.37 11.13 6.29
CA TYR A 209 -4.25 11.72 5.56
C TYR A 209 -3.24 10.72 4.99
N LEU A 210 -3.30 9.43 5.33
CA LEU A 210 -2.43 8.43 4.73
C LEU A 210 -2.67 8.35 3.22
N VAL A 211 -1.62 8.55 2.43
CA VAL A 211 -1.65 8.50 0.96
C VAL A 211 -0.53 7.63 0.42
N PRO A 212 -0.66 7.06 -0.79
CA PRO A 212 0.42 6.27 -1.36
C PRO A 212 1.63 7.13 -1.72
N THR A 213 2.82 6.55 -1.56
CA THR A 213 4.09 7.09 -2.00
C THR A 213 4.35 6.64 -3.44
N TYR A 214 4.02 7.49 -4.42
CA TYR A 214 4.14 7.12 -5.84
C TYR A 214 5.56 7.17 -6.41
N GLY A 215 6.48 7.88 -5.76
CA GLY A 215 7.89 8.01 -6.18
C GLY A 215 8.14 8.78 -7.49
N LYS A 216 7.14 8.98 -8.35
CA LYS A 216 7.20 9.79 -9.58
C LYS A 216 6.01 10.74 -9.68
N ALA A 217 6.24 11.91 -10.28
CA ALA A 217 5.16 12.78 -10.73
C ALA A 217 4.38 12.10 -11.88
N ALA A 218 3.09 12.39 -11.99
CA ALA A 218 2.28 11.86 -13.08
C ALA A 218 2.85 12.35 -14.43
N ASN A 219 3.16 11.41 -15.33
CA ASN A 219 3.43 11.74 -16.73
C ASN A 219 2.12 12.13 -17.41
N VAL A 220 1.69 13.37 -17.19
CA VAL A 220 0.60 13.98 -17.94
C VAL A 220 1.16 14.30 -19.31
N ASN A 221 0.72 13.55 -20.34
CA ASN A 221 1.00 13.92 -21.71
C ASN A 221 0.57 15.38 -21.90
N GLN A 222 1.52 16.26 -22.21
CA GLN A 222 1.19 17.62 -22.59
C GLN A 222 0.24 17.52 -23.78
N ARG A 223 -0.96 18.11 -23.65
CA ARG A 223 -1.87 18.20 -24.79
C ARG A 223 -1.12 18.92 -25.90
N ALA A 224 -0.99 18.28 -27.05
CA ALA A 224 -0.58 18.99 -28.25
C ALA A 224 -1.53 20.19 -28.42
N PRO A 225 -1.02 21.40 -28.64
CA PRO A 225 -1.88 22.56 -28.88
C PRO A 225 -2.77 22.25 -30.09
N PRO A 226 -4.06 22.67 -30.06
CA PRO A 226 -4.94 22.47 -31.19
C PRO A 226 -4.33 23.10 -32.45
N PRO A 227 -4.52 22.51 -33.64
CA PRO A 227 -3.98 23.04 -34.88
C PRO A 227 -4.44 24.50 -35.06
N GLY A 228 -3.48 25.41 -35.24
CA GLY A 228 -3.72 26.85 -35.38
C GLY A 228 -3.55 27.68 -34.09
N CYS A 229 -3.19 27.08 -32.96
CA CYS A 229 -2.82 27.83 -31.76
C CYS A 229 -1.36 28.31 -31.88
N PRO A 230 -1.07 29.62 -31.92
CA PRO A 230 0.31 30.09 -31.89
C PRO A 230 0.95 29.63 -30.57
N LEU A 231 2.13 29.01 -30.65
CA LEU A 231 2.93 28.70 -29.47
C LEU A 231 3.13 30.00 -28.67
N PRO A 232 3.05 29.97 -27.34
CA PRO A 232 3.35 31.15 -26.55
C PRO A 232 4.78 31.56 -26.87
N VAL A 233 4.91 32.72 -27.52
CA VAL A 233 6.19 33.39 -27.68
C VAL A 233 6.70 33.58 -26.26
N LEU A 234 7.77 32.86 -25.91
CA LEU A 234 8.55 33.14 -24.71
C LEU A 234 8.88 34.63 -24.78
N PHE A 235 8.20 35.44 -23.97
CA PHE A 235 8.56 36.84 -23.80
C PHE A 235 10.01 36.83 -23.34
N GLY A 236 10.90 37.19 -24.27
CA GLY A 236 12.30 37.40 -24.01
C GLY A 236 12.43 38.35 -22.82
N ALA A 237 13.39 38.02 -21.97
CA ALA A 237 13.74 38.75 -20.76
C ALA A 237 13.53 40.25 -20.90
N ALA A 238 12.60 40.81 -20.13
CA ALA A 238 12.56 42.25 -19.92
C ALA A 238 13.90 42.68 -19.31
N PRO A 239 14.59 43.69 -19.86
CA PRO A 239 15.87 44.13 -19.32
C PRO A 239 15.66 44.69 -17.90
N ARG A 240 16.51 44.24 -16.97
CA ARG A 240 16.55 44.75 -15.60
C ARG A 240 16.88 46.24 -15.64
N LEU A 241 15.93 47.09 -15.27
CA LEU A 241 16.19 48.51 -15.01
C LEU A 241 17.06 48.64 -13.74
N PRO A 242 18.10 49.49 -13.74
CA PRO A 242 18.98 49.67 -12.59
C PRO A 242 18.23 50.44 -11.49
N TRP A 243 18.21 49.87 -10.28
CA TRP A 243 17.81 50.58 -9.07
C TRP A 243 18.77 51.75 -8.82
N SER A 244 18.31 52.97 -9.04
CA SER A 244 18.96 54.17 -8.54
C SER A 244 18.47 54.45 -7.12
N ARG A 245 19.43 54.70 -6.23
CA ARG A 245 19.20 55.15 -4.84
C ARG A 245 18.52 56.51 -4.85
N GLY A 246 17.47 56.68 -4.05
CA GLY A 246 16.99 58.03 -3.70
C GLY A 246 15.61 58.07 -3.06
N GLY A 247 15.58 58.44 -1.77
CA GLY A 247 14.52 59.24 -1.16
C GLY A 247 13.21 58.55 -0.80
N ALA A 248 13.01 58.30 0.49
CA ALA A 248 11.66 58.22 1.06
C ALA A 248 10.96 59.58 0.93
N PRO A 249 9.63 59.57 0.75
CA PRO A 249 8.84 60.44 1.60
C PRO A 249 7.72 59.68 2.31
N ASP A 250 7.62 60.02 3.58
CA ASP A 250 6.50 59.82 4.49
C ASP A 250 5.20 60.39 3.89
N LEU A 251 4.10 59.65 3.95
CA LEU A 251 2.76 60.24 4.14
C LEU A 251 1.70 59.18 4.47
N ALA A 252 1.20 59.28 5.69
CA ALA A 252 -0.08 58.73 6.10
C ALA A 252 -1.22 59.31 5.25
N ALA A 253 -2.06 58.46 4.66
CA ALA A 253 -3.41 58.83 4.26
C ALA A 253 -4.32 57.60 4.19
N ARG A 254 -5.32 57.60 5.08
CA ARG A 254 -6.49 56.72 5.09
C ARG A 254 -7.19 56.73 3.72
N VAL A 255 -7.46 55.55 3.15
CA VAL A 255 -8.61 55.35 2.27
C VAL A 255 -9.26 54.01 2.61
N SER A 256 -10.40 54.11 3.26
CA SER A 256 -11.40 53.07 3.48
C SER A 256 -11.90 52.51 2.15
N ARG A 257 -11.70 51.22 1.89
CA ARG A 257 -12.36 50.49 0.80
C ARG A 257 -13.58 49.72 1.34
N PRO A 258 -14.77 49.83 0.72
CA PRO A 258 -15.92 49.03 1.12
C PRO A 258 -15.74 47.56 0.71
N ARG A 259 -16.21 46.64 1.56
CA ARG A 259 -16.26 45.19 1.28
C ARG A 259 -17.24 44.92 0.13
N PRO A 260 -16.91 44.08 -0.87
CA PRO A 260 -17.91 43.63 -1.82
C PRO A 260 -18.86 42.61 -1.16
N HIS A 261 -20.15 42.83 -1.32
CA HIS A 261 -21.21 41.90 -0.94
C HIS A 261 -21.14 40.63 -1.80
N LEU A 262 -21.00 39.47 -1.16
CA LEU A 262 -21.18 38.15 -1.80
C LEU A 262 -22.68 37.85 -1.92
N PRO A 263 -23.21 37.50 -3.12
CA PRO A 263 -24.56 36.96 -3.23
C PRO A 263 -24.59 35.51 -2.71
N ARG A 264 -25.62 35.17 -1.93
CA ARG A 264 -25.90 33.79 -1.51
C ARG A 264 -26.39 32.97 -2.72
N PRO A 265 -25.84 31.78 -3.01
CA PRO A 265 -26.48 30.88 -3.96
C PRO A 265 -27.65 30.15 -3.28
N GLY A 266 -28.84 30.36 -3.83
CA GLY A 266 -30.05 29.60 -3.53
C GLY A 266 -29.95 28.14 -3.97
N GLY A 267 -30.93 27.35 -3.52
CA GLY A 267 -30.98 25.90 -3.63
C GLY A 267 -30.81 25.37 -5.05
N TRP A 268 -30.02 24.30 -5.14
CA TRP A 268 -29.91 23.46 -6.32
C TRP A 268 -30.96 22.35 -6.18
N GLU A 269 -32.11 22.53 -6.81
CA GLU A 269 -33.11 21.47 -7.00
C GLU A 269 -32.60 20.48 -8.06
N TRP A 270 -32.64 19.19 -7.74
CA TRP A 270 -32.38 18.11 -8.67
C TRP A 270 -33.61 17.88 -9.57
N PRO A 271 -33.47 17.73 -10.91
CA PRO A 271 -34.58 17.35 -11.74
C PRO A 271 -35.04 15.91 -11.42
N LEU A 272 -36.29 15.78 -10.96
CA LEU A 272 -37.04 14.53 -10.89
C LEU A 272 -37.12 13.89 -12.28
N VAL A 273 -36.48 12.73 -12.45
CA VAL A 273 -36.73 11.86 -13.61
C VAL A 273 -38.12 11.25 -13.44
N ARG A 274 -39.06 11.71 -14.26
CA ARG A 274 -40.39 11.12 -14.39
C ARG A 274 -40.30 9.79 -15.13
N SER A 275 -40.88 8.78 -14.51
CA SER A 275 -41.23 7.47 -15.05
C SER A 275 -42.35 7.54 -16.10
N ALA A 276 -42.17 6.81 -17.20
CA ALA A 276 -43.23 6.21 -18.02
C ALA A 276 -42.67 4.83 -18.41
N GLY A 277 -43.14 3.70 -17.87
CA GLY A 277 -44.41 3.03 -18.19
C GLY A 277 -44.18 2.15 -19.43
N GLY A 278 -44.44 0.84 -19.48
CA GLY A 278 -44.96 -0.19 -18.60
C GLY A 278 -45.05 -1.49 -19.42
N TYR A 279 -45.16 -2.66 -18.79
CA TYR A 279 -45.83 -3.83 -19.38
C TYR A 279 -46.23 -4.84 -18.29
N ALA A 280 -47.45 -5.37 -18.43
CA ALA A 280 -48.27 -6.20 -17.53
C ALA A 280 -47.59 -7.51 -17.06
N ASP A 281 -47.68 -7.91 -15.79
CA ASP A 281 -48.76 -8.66 -15.08
C ASP A 281 -49.12 -10.04 -15.65
N GLN A 282 -48.76 -11.10 -14.92
CA GLN A 282 -49.55 -12.32 -14.74
C GLN A 282 -49.34 -12.93 -13.33
N THR A 283 -50.34 -12.71 -12.49
CA THR A 283 -50.89 -13.54 -11.38
C THR A 283 -50.35 -14.97 -11.15
N ASN A 284 -49.98 -15.31 -9.91
CA ASN A 284 -50.78 -16.18 -9.01
C ASN A 284 -50.05 -16.58 -7.70
N GLY A 285 -50.79 -16.62 -6.59
CA GLY A 285 -50.56 -17.62 -5.52
C GLY A 285 -49.92 -17.14 -4.19
N ARG A 286 -50.75 -16.61 -3.29
CA ARG A 286 -50.57 -16.68 -1.81
C ARG A 286 -51.12 -18.05 -1.30
N PRO A 287 -50.88 -18.53 -0.04
CA PRO A 287 -50.80 -17.73 1.18
C PRO A 287 -49.86 -18.17 2.35
N ALA A 288 -49.55 -17.16 3.16
CA ALA A 288 -49.49 -17.06 4.64
C ALA A 288 -48.99 -18.21 5.54
N ALA A 289 -48.04 -17.87 6.43
CA ALA A 289 -47.98 -18.42 7.79
C ALA A 289 -47.50 -17.35 8.79
N SER A 290 -48.09 -17.39 9.97
CA SER A 290 -48.09 -16.39 11.03
C SER A 290 -47.06 -16.64 12.14
N ALA A 291 -46.52 -15.53 12.66
CA ALA A 291 -46.31 -15.17 14.07
C ALA A 291 -45.88 -16.24 15.11
N ARG A 292 -44.79 -15.97 15.86
CA ARG A 292 -44.82 -15.46 17.26
C ARG A 292 -43.45 -15.43 17.94
N ASN A 293 -43.31 -14.38 18.76
CA ASN A 293 -42.40 -14.14 19.90
C ASN A 293 -41.86 -15.35 20.68
N GLY A 294 -40.66 -15.19 21.25
CA GLY A 294 -40.19 -16.01 22.36
C GLY A 294 -38.84 -15.56 22.91
N ALA A 295 -38.83 -15.11 24.16
CA ALA A 295 -37.73 -14.48 24.86
C ALA A 295 -36.56 -15.40 25.24
N ARG A 296 -35.42 -14.76 25.55
CA ARG A 296 -34.23 -15.32 26.24
C ARG A 296 -34.59 -16.18 27.46
N PRO A 297 -33.66 -17.07 27.86
CA PRO A 297 -33.27 -17.11 29.26
C PRO A 297 -31.76 -16.94 29.46
N SER A 298 -31.46 -16.07 30.42
CA SER A 298 -30.21 -16.00 31.17
C SER A 298 -29.95 -17.31 31.93
N ARG A 299 -28.71 -17.81 31.95
CA ARG A 299 -28.20 -18.63 33.06
C ARG A 299 -26.76 -18.29 33.41
N GLN A 300 -26.61 -17.98 34.69
CA GLN A 300 -25.38 -17.86 35.44
C GLN A 300 -24.68 -19.22 35.60
N ASN A 301 -23.38 -19.11 35.93
CA ASN A 301 -22.58 -19.98 36.79
C ASN A 301 -22.43 -21.45 36.43
N VAL A 302 -21.20 -21.85 36.07
CA VAL A 302 -20.50 -22.95 36.75
C VAL A 302 -19.02 -22.61 36.89
N ARG A 303 -18.54 -22.60 38.14
CA ARG A 303 -17.13 -22.58 38.52
C ARG A 303 -16.47 -23.93 38.24
N SER A 304 -15.15 -23.86 38.09
CA SER A 304 -14.15 -24.89 38.40
C SER A 304 -13.94 -26.01 37.37
N ARG A 305 -12.71 -26.06 36.84
CA ARG A 305 -11.85 -27.25 36.96
C ARG A 305 -10.38 -26.92 36.73
N THR A 306 -9.60 -27.36 37.68
CA THR A 306 -8.13 -27.39 37.75
C THR A 306 -7.51 -28.31 36.70
N ARG A 307 -6.30 -27.92 36.26
CA ARG A 307 -5.15 -28.72 35.79
C ARG A 307 -5.38 -29.69 34.62
N THR A 308 -4.61 -29.51 33.55
CA THR A 308 -3.52 -30.45 33.21
C THR A 308 -2.56 -29.85 32.17
N ASN A 309 -1.25 -29.94 32.46
CA ASN A 309 -0.18 -29.81 31.48
C ASN A 309 -0.27 -30.96 30.48
N LEU A 310 -0.26 -30.65 29.19
CA LEU A 310 0.04 -31.60 28.12
C LEU A 310 0.80 -30.88 27.02
N ARG A 311 2.13 -31.08 27.05
CA ARG A 311 3.00 -30.88 25.89
C ARG A 311 2.56 -31.86 24.80
N LEU A 312 2.35 -31.36 23.59
CA LEU A 312 2.24 -32.20 22.39
C LEU A 312 3.46 -31.97 21.49
N PRO A 313 3.93 -33.02 20.79
CA PRO A 313 5.22 -33.04 20.11
C PRO A 313 5.17 -32.43 18.71
N ILE A 314 6.31 -31.86 18.30
CA ILE A 314 6.62 -31.38 16.95
C ILE A 314 6.82 -32.60 16.02
N PRO A 315 6.18 -32.68 14.84
CA PRO A 315 6.56 -33.68 13.85
C PRO A 315 7.78 -33.21 13.03
N ASN A 316 8.84 -34.02 13.07
CA ASN A 316 9.97 -33.99 12.14
C ASN A 316 9.48 -34.17 10.70
N VAL A 317 9.84 -33.25 9.81
CA VAL A 317 9.73 -33.45 8.36
C VAL A 317 11.12 -33.79 7.83
N THR A 318 11.31 -35.07 7.52
CA THR A 318 12.47 -35.60 6.81
C THR A 318 12.28 -35.32 5.31
N VAL A 319 13.12 -34.45 4.74
CA VAL A 319 13.21 -34.29 3.28
C VAL A 319 14.18 -35.35 2.77
N ASN A 320 13.66 -36.35 2.06
CA ASN A 320 14.52 -37.34 1.41
C ASN A 320 14.77 -36.92 -0.05
N SER A 321 16.06 -36.77 -0.34
CA SER A 321 16.66 -36.47 -1.62
C SER A 321 16.49 -37.61 -2.62
N ALA A 322 16.07 -37.30 -3.84
CA ALA A 322 16.41 -38.07 -5.03
C ALA A 322 16.28 -37.12 -6.23
N TRP A 323 17.36 -36.92 -6.98
CA TRP A 323 17.42 -36.86 -8.45
C TRP A 323 18.88 -36.57 -8.84
N THR A 324 19.61 -37.65 -9.13
CA THR A 324 20.80 -37.65 -9.98
C THR A 324 20.55 -38.62 -11.12
N LYS A 325 20.38 -38.09 -12.33
CA LYS A 325 21.06 -38.45 -13.59
C LYS A 325 20.38 -37.76 -14.76
#